data_AF-A0A3L6J667-F1
#
_entry.id   AF-A0A3L6J667-F1
#
_cell.length_a   1.000
_cell.length_b   1.000
_cell.length_c   1.000
_cell.angle_alpha   90.00
_cell.angle_beta   90.00
_cell.angle_gamma   90.00
#
_symmetry.space_group_name_H-M   'P 1'
#
loop_
_entity.id
_entity.type
_entity.pdbx_description
1 polymer ?
#
loop_
_entity_poly.entity_id
_entity_poly.type
_entity_poly.pdbx_seq_one_letter_code
_entity_poly.pdbx_strand_id
1 'polypeptide(L)'
;MGKEKGIGILIFILAFLVLIYYTWGLVILQNPWFGPAVQNWVVATFGPGIWRDIFLPDPMFLIILPVWLAAVLIAVIAMWIGWTMITTPAPEPLEDFDFEEEKVAEGKKAEEKKPEEKKPEEKKK
;
A
#
# COMPACT_ATOMS: atom_id res chain seq x y z
N MET A 1 -25.87 13.30 -0.92
CA MET A 1 -24.43 13.23 -0.56
C MET A 1 -23.69 12.64 -1.74
N GLY A 2 -22.50 13.16 -2.09
CA GLY A 2 -21.70 12.65 -3.22
C GLY A 2 -21.42 11.15 -3.06
N LYS A 3 -21.37 10.43 -4.19
CA LYS A 3 -21.13 8.98 -4.21
C LYS A 3 -19.81 8.63 -3.52
N GLU A 4 -18.81 9.51 -3.59
CA GLU A 4 -17.52 9.32 -2.90
C GLU A 4 -17.69 9.34 -1.37
N LYS A 5 -18.52 10.26 -0.84
CA LYS A 5 -18.83 10.32 0.59
C LYS A 5 -19.61 9.09 1.06
N GLY A 6 -20.50 8.57 0.22
CA GLY A 6 -21.23 7.32 0.49
C GLY A 6 -20.30 6.12 0.63
N ILE A 7 -19.37 5.94 -0.32
CA ILE A 7 -18.35 4.89 -0.28
C ILE A 7 -17.47 5.03 0.97
N GLY A 8 -17.03 6.25 1.29
CA GLY A 8 -16.18 6.50 2.45
C GLY A 8 -16.85 6.12 3.77
N ILE A 9 -18.13 6.47 3.94
CA ILE A 9 -18.91 6.10 5.13
C ILE A 9 -19.09 4.58 5.21
N LEU A 10 -19.36 3.92 4.08
CA LEU A 10 -19.54 2.47 4.04
C LEU A 10 -18.27 1.73 4.49
N ILE A 11 -17.11 2.12 3.96
CA ILE A 11 -15.82 1.54 4.34
C ILE A 11 -15.52 1.82 5.82
N PHE A 12 -15.79 3.03 6.30
CA PHE A 12 -15.60 3.39 7.71
C PHE A 12 -16.45 2.52 8.65
N ILE A 13 -17.74 2.34 8.34
CA ILE A 13 -18.63 1.49 9.13
C ILE A 13 -18.11 0.04 9.14
N LEU A 14 -17.72 -0.49 7.99
CA LEU A 14 -17.17 -1.84 7.90
C LEU A 14 -15.90 -1.99 8.76
N ALA A 15 -14.96 -1.06 8.65
CA ALA A 15 -13.74 -1.06 9.44
C ALA A 15 -14.02 -0.96 10.95
N PHE A 16 -14.99 -0.13 11.33
CA PHE A 16 -15.40 0.03 12.71
C PHE A 16 -16.04 -1.25 13.27
N LEU A 17 -16.88 -1.94 12.49
CA LEU A 17 -17.45 -3.23 12.87
C LEU A 17 -16.37 -4.29 13.06
N VAL A 18 -15.39 -4.35 12.16
CA VAL A 18 -14.24 -5.26 12.30
C VAL A 18 -13.45 -4.95 13.59
N LEU A 19 -13.20 -3.68 13.89
CA LEU A 19 -12.52 -3.26 15.11
C LEU A 19 -13.28 -3.70 16.36
N ILE A 20 -14.60 -3.46 16.41
CA ILE A 20 -15.43 -3.91 17.54
C ILE A 20 -15.36 -5.43 17.68
N TYR A 21 -15.49 -6.17 16.58
CA TYR A 21 -15.46 -7.63 16.60
C TYR A 21 -14.13 -8.19 17.11
N TYR A 22 -13.00 -7.65 16.65
CA TYR A 22 -11.68 -8.04 17.14
C TYR A 22 -11.47 -7.67 18.60
N THR A 23 -11.96 -6.51 19.02
CA THR A 23 -11.91 -6.10 20.44
C THR A 23 -12.75 -7.05 21.30
N TRP A 24 -13.94 -7.43 20.84
CA TRP A 24 -14.78 -8.42 21.51
C TRP A 24 -14.07 -9.77 21.65
N GLY A 25 -13.60 -10.34 20.54
CA GLY A 25 -13.01 -11.68 20.49
C GLY A 25 -11.67 -11.81 21.23
N LEU A 26 -10.76 -10.84 21.06
CA LEU A 26 -9.40 -10.93 21.60
C LEU A 26 -9.21 -10.19 22.93
N VAL A 27 -9.86 -9.04 23.12
CA VAL A 27 -9.64 -8.24 24.33
C VAL A 27 -10.65 -8.59 25.41
N ILE A 28 -11.94 -8.68 25.06
CA ILE A 28 -12.98 -8.89 26.06
C ILE A 28 -13.06 -10.36 26.49
N LEU A 29 -13.18 -11.28 25.54
CA LEU A 29 -13.33 -12.70 25.86
C LEU A 29 -12.07 -13.33 26.45
N GLN A 30 -10.88 -12.86 26.10
CA GLN A 30 -9.62 -13.41 26.62
C GLN A 30 -9.15 -12.75 27.92
N ASN A 31 -9.85 -11.71 28.38
CA ASN A 31 -9.48 -11.04 29.62
C ASN A 31 -9.65 -11.97 30.83
N PRO A 32 -8.64 -12.19 31.68
CA PRO A 32 -8.78 -13.04 32.86
C PRO A 32 -9.88 -12.62 33.86
N TRP A 33 -10.20 -11.33 33.94
CA TRP A 33 -11.12 -10.80 34.96
C TRP A 33 -12.61 -11.02 34.63
N PHE A 34 -12.99 -10.93 33.36
CA PHE A 34 -14.38 -11.02 32.93
C PHE A 34 -14.60 -11.94 31.73
N GLY A 35 -13.55 -12.38 31.06
CA GLY A 35 -13.60 -13.31 29.94
C GLY A 35 -14.35 -14.59 30.27
N PRO A 36 -13.99 -15.34 31.34
CA PRO A 36 -14.71 -16.57 31.69
C PRO A 36 -16.20 -16.36 31.94
N ALA A 37 -16.58 -15.25 32.60
CA ALA A 37 -17.98 -14.93 32.86
C ALA A 37 -18.75 -14.65 31.56
N VAL A 38 -18.17 -13.86 30.66
CA VAL A 38 -18.77 -13.53 29.35
C VAL A 38 -18.86 -14.78 28.47
N GLN A 39 -17.81 -15.60 28.41
CA GLN A 39 -17.81 -16.86 27.65
C GLN A 39 -18.92 -17.79 28.14
N ASN A 40 -19.02 -18.00 29.46
CA ASN A 40 -20.09 -18.83 30.04
C ASN A 40 -21.49 -18.27 29.73
N TRP A 41 -21.67 -16.96 29.78
CA TRP A 41 -22.92 -16.31 29.39
C TRP A 41 -23.26 -16.54 27.91
N VAL A 42 -22.29 -16.43 27.00
CA VAL A 42 -22.49 -16.71 25.56
C VAL A 42 -22.87 -18.19 25.36
N VAL A 43 -22.18 -19.13 25.99
CA VAL A 43 -22.51 -20.57 25.90
C VAL A 43 -23.93 -20.84 26.41
N ALA A 44 -24.31 -20.25 27.54
CA ALA A 44 -25.63 -20.43 28.13
C ALA A 44 -26.75 -19.80 27.28
N THR A 45 -26.47 -18.71 26.58
CA THR A 45 -27.47 -17.97 25.80
C THR A 45 -27.71 -18.57 24.41
N PHE A 46 -26.64 -19.00 23.72
CA PHE A 46 -26.71 -19.33 22.29
C PHE A 46 -26.70 -20.82 21.96
N GLY A 47 -26.49 -21.72 22.94
CA GLY A 47 -26.46 -23.16 22.73
C GLY A 47 -25.38 -23.60 21.71
N PRO A 48 -25.30 -24.89 21.34
CA PRO A 48 -24.40 -25.33 20.27
C PRO A 48 -24.95 -24.88 18.90
N GLY A 49 -24.15 -24.11 18.15
CA GLY A 49 -24.51 -23.68 16.79
C GLY A 49 -23.72 -22.45 16.33
N ILE A 50 -24.03 -21.98 15.12
CA ILE A 50 -23.33 -20.88 14.43
C ILE A 50 -23.35 -19.59 15.26
N TRP A 51 -24.45 -19.31 15.95
CA TRP A 51 -24.57 -18.11 16.79
C TRP A 51 -23.54 -18.09 17.92
N ARG A 52 -23.33 -19.22 18.58
CA ARG A 52 -22.28 -19.34 19.61
C ARG A 52 -20.91 -19.13 18.99
N ASP A 53 -20.61 -19.76 17.87
CA ASP A 53 -19.28 -19.69 17.27
C ASP A 53 -18.95 -18.27 16.75
N ILE A 54 -19.97 -17.50 16.32
CA ILE A 54 -19.80 -16.07 15.97
C ILE A 54 -19.48 -15.21 17.20
N PHE A 55 -20.22 -15.39 18.31
CA PHE A 55 -20.04 -14.60 19.53
C PHE A 55 -18.90 -15.07 20.43
N LEU A 56 -18.40 -16.28 20.19
CA LEU A 56 -17.35 -16.96 20.94
C LEU A 56 -16.31 -17.52 19.95
N PRO A 57 -15.68 -16.66 19.11
CA PRO A 57 -14.78 -17.14 18.09
C PRO A 57 -13.48 -17.68 18.69
N ASP A 58 -12.85 -18.61 17.99
CA ASP A 58 -11.52 -19.11 18.36
C ASP A 58 -10.50 -17.96 18.29
N PRO A 59 -9.81 -17.63 19.40
CA PRO A 59 -8.80 -16.57 19.43
C PRO A 59 -7.67 -16.81 18.44
N MET A 60 -7.32 -18.08 18.23
CA MET A 60 -6.26 -18.45 17.30
C MET A 60 -6.63 -18.06 15.87
N PHE A 61 -7.89 -18.26 15.48
CA PHE A 61 -8.37 -17.86 14.16
C PHE A 61 -8.29 -16.35 13.94
N LEU A 62 -8.68 -15.55 14.94
CA LEU A 62 -8.60 -14.09 14.86
C LEU A 62 -7.15 -13.58 14.75
N ILE A 63 -6.18 -14.28 15.32
CA ILE A 63 -4.76 -13.92 15.22
C ILE A 63 -4.19 -14.39 13.87
N ILE A 64 -4.52 -15.60 13.45
CA ILE A 64 -4.02 -16.19 12.20
C ILE A 64 -4.47 -15.36 10.99
N LEU A 65 -5.72 -14.90 10.96
CA LEU A 65 -6.28 -14.21 9.79
C LEU A 65 -5.47 -12.99 9.33
N PRO A 66 -5.16 -11.98 10.18
CA PRO A 66 -4.36 -10.83 9.76
C PRO A 66 -2.90 -11.20 9.44
N VAL A 67 -2.30 -12.14 10.18
CA VAL A 67 -0.93 -12.61 9.94
C VAL A 67 -0.84 -13.30 8.57
N TRP A 68 -1.79 -14.18 8.28
CA TRP A 68 -1.90 -14.86 7.01
C TRP A 68 -2.17 -13.88 5.86
N LEU A 69 -3.07 -12.90 6.04
CA LEU A 69 -3.36 -11.89 5.02
C LEU A 69 -2.12 -11.06 4.69
N ALA A 70 -1.35 -10.65 5.70
CA ALA A 70 -0.08 -9.96 5.50
C ALA A 70 0.95 -10.83 4.74
N ALA A 71 1.08 -12.11 5.11
CA ALA A 71 1.98 -13.04 4.44
C ALA A 71 1.59 -13.27 2.97
N VAL A 72 0.30 -13.46 2.69
CA VAL A 72 -0.23 -13.61 1.33
C VAL A 72 0.02 -12.35 0.49
N LEU A 73 -0.18 -11.16 1.06
CA LEU A 73 0.10 -9.90 0.37
C LEU A 73 1.57 -9.83 -0.07
N ILE A 74 2.51 -10.18 0.80
CA ILE A 74 3.94 -10.22 0.47
C ILE A 74 4.21 -11.26 -0.62
N ALA A 75 3.62 -12.45 -0.50
CA ALA A 75 3.79 -13.51 -1.50
C ALA A 75 3.27 -13.11 -2.88
N VAL A 76 2.13 -12.41 -2.95
CA VAL A 76 1.57 -11.89 -4.21
C VAL A 76 2.50 -10.86 -4.84
N ILE A 77 3.08 -9.95 -4.05
CA ILE A 77 4.06 -8.98 -4.55
C ILE A 77 5.32 -9.68 -5.07
N ALA A 78 5.87 -10.64 -4.32
CA ALA A 78 7.04 -11.41 -4.73
C ALA A 78 6.78 -12.23 -6.00
N MET A 79 5.60 -12.83 -6.12
CA MET A 79 5.15 -13.54 -7.32
C MET A 79 5.06 -12.60 -8.52
N TRP A 80 4.53 -11.39 -8.34
CA TRP A 80 4.46 -10.38 -9.39
C TRP A 80 5.86 -9.95 -9.86
N ILE A 81 6.77 -9.66 -8.93
CA ILE A 81 8.16 -9.30 -9.26
C ILE A 81 8.86 -10.46 -9.99
N GLY A 82 8.73 -11.69 -9.47
CA GLY A 82 9.28 -12.89 -10.10
C GLY A 82 8.77 -13.10 -11.52
N TRP A 83 7.46 -12.89 -11.74
CA TRP A 83 6.86 -12.92 -13.06
C TRP A 83 7.49 -11.88 -14.00
N THR A 84 7.65 -10.63 -13.55
CA THR A 84 8.25 -9.58 -14.39
C THR A 84 9.69 -9.86 -14.78
N MET A 85 10.51 -10.45 -13.89
CA MET A 85 11.92 -10.79 -14.20
C MET A 85 12.05 -11.90 -15.24
N ILE A 86 11.15 -12.90 -15.23
CA ILE A 86 11.15 -13.98 -16.24
C ILE A 86 10.84 -13.40 -17.63
N THR A 87 9.99 -12.37 -17.67
CA THR A 87 9.53 -11.76 -18.92
C THR A 87 10.42 -10.62 -19.43
N THR A 88 11.48 -10.25 -18.71
CA THR A 88 12.46 -9.27 -19.17
C THR A 88 13.66 -9.97 -19.82
N PRO A 89 13.78 -9.99 -21.17
CA PRO A 89 15.01 -10.40 -21.81
C PRO A 89 16.15 -9.47 -21.38
N ALA A 90 17.37 -10.02 -21.27
CA ALA A 90 18.54 -9.24 -20.90
C ALA A 90 18.64 -8.00 -21.81
N PRO A 91 18.83 -6.79 -21.24
CA PRO A 91 18.97 -5.58 -22.04
C PRO A 91 20.13 -5.79 -23.03
N GLU A 92 19.87 -5.54 -24.31
CA GLU A 92 20.89 -5.64 -25.34
C GLU A 92 22.08 -4.74 -24.98
N PRO A 93 23.33 -5.19 -25.21
CA PRO A 93 24.50 -4.38 -24.96
C PRO A 93 24.36 -3.06 -25.71
N LEU A 94 24.68 -1.95 -25.05
CA LEU A 94 24.59 -0.58 -25.56
C LEU A 94 25.61 -0.29 -26.68
N GLU A 95 25.92 -1.24 -27.57
CA GLU A 95 26.78 -1.04 -28.75
C GLU A 95 26.07 -0.26 -29.88
N ASP A 96 24.75 -0.06 -29.79
CA ASP A 96 23.97 0.70 -30.79
C ASP A 96 23.49 2.09 -30.31
N PHE A 97 23.94 2.56 -29.13
CA PHE A 97 23.89 4.00 -28.85
C PHE A 97 25.16 4.63 -29.43
N ASP A 98 25.09 4.97 -30.71
CA ASP A 98 25.98 5.92 -31.40
C ASP A 98 26.01 7.27 -30.65
N PHE A 99 26.72 7.33 -29.51
CA PHE A 99 27.09 8.56 -28.83
C PHE A 99 28.11 9.39 -29.65
N GLU A 100 28.51 8.91 -30.84
CA GLU A 100 29.37 9.62 -31.78
C GLU A 100 28.62 10.56 -32.73
N GLU A 101 27.34 10.33 -33.08
CA GLU A 101 26.61 11.25 -33.97
C GLU A 101 26.16 12.56 -33.29
N GLU A 102 25.83 12.52 -31.99
CA GLU A 102 25.30 13.71 -31.29
C GLU A 102 26.39 14.76 -30.95
N LYS A 103 27.66 14.33 -30.79
CA LYS A 103 28.79 15.25 -30.55
C LYS A 103 29.23 16.06 -31.77
N VAL A 104 28.93 15.59 -32.99
CA VAL A 104 29.31 16.31 -34.22
C VAL A 104 28.29 17.40 -34.58
N ALA A 105 27.05 17.28 -34.10
CA ALA A 105 25.99 18.25 -34.35
C ALA A 105 26.06 19.50 -33.45
N GLU A 106 26.50 19.38 -32.19
CA GLU A 106 26.61 20.53 -31.27
C GLU A 106 27.87 21.39 -31.50
N GLY A 107 28.98 20.79 -31.97
CA GLY A 107 30.25 21.51 -32.16
C GLY A 107 30.24 22.55 -33.29
N LYS A 108 29.36 22.43 -34.28
CA LYS A 108 29.29 23.35 -35.44
C LYS A 108 28.33 24.53 -35.28
N LYS A 109 27.45 24.53 -34.27
CA LYS A 109 26.50 25.65 -34.04
C LYS A 109 27.01 26.72 -33.06
N ALA A 110 28.09 26.45 -32.33
CA ALA A 110 28.57 27.35 -31.28
C ALA A 110 29.52 28.47 -31.75
N GLU A 111 29.99 28.46 -33.00
CA GLU A 111 31.03 29.41 -33.45
C GLU A 111 30.53 30.66 -34.20
N GLU A 112 29.22 30.80 -34.49
CA GLU A 112 28.75 31.84 -35.42
C GLU A 112 28.00 33.05 -34.81
N LYS A 113 27.87 33.20 -33.47
CA LYS A 113 27.22 34.39 -32.90
C LYS A 113 27.89 34.93 -31.63
N LYS A 114 29.01 35.63 -31.82
CA LYS A 114 29.40 36.77 -30.96
C LYS A 114 28.58 38.00 -31.40
N PRO A 115 27.82 38.62 -30.50
CA PRO A 115 28.00 40.05 -30.23
C PRO A 115 27.98 40.31 -28.73
N GLU A 116 29.07 40.79 -28.12
CA GLU A 116 29.36 42.22 -27.97
C GLU A 116 28.39 42.91 -26.97
N GLU A 117 28.62 42.67 -25.67
CA GLU A 117 28.00 43.45 -24.59
C GLU A 117 29.08 44.32 -23.93
N LYS A 118 29.27 45.52 -24.49
CA LYS A 118 29.95 46.65 -23.84
C LYS A 118 29.11 47.90 -24.06
N LYS A 119 28.38 48.34 -23.03
CA LYS A 119 28.36 49.76 -22.61
C LYS A 119 27.70 49.93 -21.23
N PRO A 120 28.41 50.54 -20.26
CA PRO A 120 27.87 50.88 -18.94
C PRO A 120 26.90 52.07 -18.99
N GLU A 121 26.03 52.15 -17.99
CA GLU A 121 25.32 53.36 -17.58
C GLU A 121 26.26 54.58 -17.48
N GLU A 122 25.91 55.71 -18.09
CA GLU A 122 26.25 57.02 -17.51
C GLU A 122 25.20 58.07 -17.92
N LYS A 123 24.57 58.67 -16.90
CA LYS A 123 23.77 59.90 -16.99
C LYS A 123 24.65 61.07 -17.48
N LYS A 124 24.18 61.85 -18.46
CA LYS A 124 24.49 63.29 -18.61
C LYS A 124 23.62 63.98 -19.67
N LYS A 125 22.57 64.66 -19.18
CA LYS A 125 22.07 66.02 -19.50
C LYS A 125 20.55 66.08 -19.41
#